data_AF-B8HP76-F1
#
_entry.id   AF-B8HP76-F1
#
_cell.length_a   1.000
_cell.length_b   1.000
_cell.length_c   1.000
_cell.angle_alpha   90.00
_cell.angle_beta   90.00
_cell.angle_gamma   90.00
#
_symmetry.space_group_name_H-M   'P 1'
#
loop_
_entity.id
_entity.type
_entity.pdbx_description
1 polymer ?
#
loop_
_entity_poly.entity_id
_entity_poly.type
_entity_poly.pdbx_seq_one_letter_code
_entity_poly.pdbx_strand_id
1 'polypeptide(L)'
;MFISAGTSSTTTSSFPGEIGLPTETVFSLSQGHLQLLSSCPRKFQHVYLEQLGLSPQHPEQQSRQELGTRFHQLMQQRELGLPVDNFWQTDPQLNRWFAAFMCAPPPLLEGLRQSEHRRTLLFENYLLVAVYDLLIEAEQQAQILDWKTYSRPQNPAWLRQNWQSRLYPFILVESSDYQPEQVSLTYWFAEAPEKADHSLTLPYGPVWHEQTRQELTLLLSQLNQWLERYRAGEDFPQIDRAAGQCVGPASQCSFAIRCDRLDTTARDLNPPGLADIPELPL
;
A
#
# COMPACT_ATOMS: atom_id res chain seq x y z
N MET A 1 20.03 50.50 69.01
CA MET A 1 21.41 50.25 68.52
C MET A 1 21.76 48.82 68.91
N PHE A 2 21.70 47.90 67.95
CA PHE A 2 22.37 46.58 67.86
C PHE A 2 21.68 45.83 66.70
N ILE A 3 22.48 45.40 65.74
CA ILE A 3 22.09 44.74 64.48
C ILE A 3 22.37 43.24 64.62
N SER A 4 21.45 42.37 64.20
CA SER A 4 21.72 41.08 63.53
C SER A 4 20.38 40.45 63.11
N ALA A 5 20.10 40.34 61.81
CA ALA A 5 20.31 39.18 60.94
C ALA A 5 19.29 38.05 61.16
N GLY A 6 18.38 37.90 60.19
CA GLY A 6 17.34 36.86 60.16
C GLY A 6 16.77 36.69 58.75
N THR A 7 17.51 35.92 57.96
CA THR A 7 17.20 35.21 56.70
C THR A 7 15.83 35.37 56.05
N SER A 8 15.84 35.87 54.81
CA SER A 8 14.81 35.74 53.79
C SER A 8 14.91 34.39 53.07
N SER A 9 13.88 33.55 53.17
CA SER A 9 13.68 32.39 52.29
C SER A 9 12.49 32.64 51.37
N THR A 10 12.80 32.92 50.12
CA THR A 10 11.88 33.11 49.00
C THR A 10 11.26 31.77 48.61
N THR A 11 9.93 31.70 48.60
CA THR A 11 9.13 30.61 48.06
C THR A 11 9.22 30.63 46.53
N THR A 12 10.01 29.75 45.93
CA THR A 12 9.94 29.46 44.49
C THR A 12 8.87 28.40 44.24
N SER A 13 7.83 28.85 43.54
CA SER A 13 6.75 28.08 42.93
C SER A 13 7.31 27.07 41.92
N SER A 14 7.19 25.78 42.20
CA SER A 14 7.42 24.70 41.25
C SER A 14 6.12 24.38 40.52
N PHE A 15 6.00 24.78 39.25
CA PHE A 15 4.94 24.29 38.36
C PHE A 15 5.24 22.85 37.96
N PRO A 16 4.29 21.90 38.07
CA PRO A 16 4.41 20.60 37.41
C PRO A 16 3.93 20.77 35.96
N GLY A 17 4.86 20.73 35.02
CA GLY A 17 4.56 21.02 33.62
C GLY A 17 5.58 20.44 32.65
N GLU A 18 5.76 19.12 32.67
CA GLU A 18 6.22 18.40 31.48
C GLU A 18 5.17 17.36 31.12
N ILE A 19 4.16 17.82 30.37
CA ILE A 19 3.38 16.91 29.54
C ILE A 19 4.33 16.55 28.40
N GLY A 20 4.97 15.38 28.50
CA GLY A 20 5.75 14.82 27.41
C GLY A 20 4.87 14.77 26.16
N LEU A 21 5.23 15.55 25.14
CA LEU A 21 4.69 15.40 23.80
C LEU A 21 5.01 13.98 23.32
N PRO A 22 4.12 13.29 22.61
CA PRO A 22 4.41 11.94 22.10
C PRO A 22 5.55 12.03 21.09
N THR A 23 6.73 11.58 21.50
CA THR A 23 8.00 11.70 20.74
C THR A 23 8.24 10.56 19.76
N GLU A 24 7.21 9.85 19.31
CA GLU A 24 7.36 8.84 18.26
C GLU A 24 6.30 8.99 17.17
N THR A 25 6.75 9.31 15.97
CA THR A 25 5.93 9.23 14.75
C THR A 25 5.62 7.76 14.48
N VAL A 26 4.38 7.35 14.72
CA VAL A 26 3.91 6.01 14.36
C VAL A 26 3.78 5.91 12.84
N PHE A 27 4.55 5.00 12.23
CA PHE A 27 4.50 4.79 10.78
C PHE A 27 3.25 4.00 10.38
N SER A 28 2.57 4.44 9.33
CA SER A 28 1.39 3.75 8.76
C SER A 28 1.76 2.91 7.54
N LEU A 29 1.66 1.59 7.65
CA LEU A 29 2.08 0.65 6.60
C LEU A 29 0.87 -0.05 5.97
N SER A 30 0.73 0.11 4.65
CA SER A 30 -0.25 -0.63 3.84
C SER A 30 0.42 -1.85 3.19
N GLN A 31 -0.38 -2.71 2.54
CA GLN A 31 0.17 -3.82 1.74
C GLN A 31 1.20 -3.35 0.70
N GLY A 32 0.97 -2.20 0.07
CA GLY A 32 1.88 -1.63 -0.92
C GLY A 32 3.20 -1.19 -0.30
N HIS A 33 3.16 -0.64 0.92
CA HIS A 33 4.36 -0.30 1.68
C HIS A 33 5.17 -1.55 2.06
N LEU A 34 4.52 -2.62 2.52
CA LEU A 34 5.18 -3.88 2.84
C LEU A 34 5.78 -4.56 1.61
N GLN A 35 5.07 -4.55 0.48
CA GLN A 35 5.56 -5.05 -0.80
C GLN A 35 6.77 -4.25 -1.30
N LEU A 36 6.76 -2.93 -1.13
CA LEU A 36 7.88 -2.08 -1.48
C LEU A 36 9.08 -2.37 -0.59
N LEU A 37 8.87 -2.45 0.72
CA LEU A 37 9.91 -2.73 1.71
C LEU A 37 10.55 -4.10 1.49
N SER A 38 9.76 -5.15 1.30
CA SER A 38 10.27 -6.50 1.10
C SER A 38 10.95 -6.69 -0.25
N SER A 39 10.55 -5.94 -1.28
CA SER A 39 11.16 -6.02 -2.62
C SER A 39 12.42 -5.17 -2.75
N CYS A 40 12.43 -3.95 -2.20
CA CYS A 40 13.58 -3.05 -2.25
C CYS A 40 13.54 -2.03 -1.12
N PRO A 41 14.28 -2.26 -0.02
CA PRO A 41 14.35 -1.34 1.12
C PRO A 41 14.81 0.06 0.71
N ARG A 42 15.80 0.16 -0.18
CA ARG A 42 16.25 1.44 -0.74
C ARG A 42 15.13 2.20 -1.45
N LYS A 43 14.28 1.51 -2.20
CA LYS A 43 13.14 2.14 -2.88
C LYS A 43 12.05 2.56 -1.88
N PHE A 44 11.85 1.78 -0.82
CA PHE A 44 11.00 2.16 0.30
C PHE A 44 11.46 3.47 0.94
N GLN A 45 12.76 3.62 1.23
CA GLN A 45 13.31 4.87 1.75
C GLN A 45 12.95 6.05 0.84
N HIS A 46 13.25 5.97 -0.46
CA HIS A 46 12.99 7.06 -1.40
C HIS A 46 11.51 7.45 -1.48
N VAL A 47 10.60 6.48 -1.55
CA VAL A 47 9.17 6.75 -1.76
C VAL A 47 8.48 7.14 -0.46
N TYR A 48 8.74 6.42 0.62
CA TYR A 48 7.95 6.51 1.86
C TYR A 48 8.57 7.47 2.88
N LEU A 49 9.90 7.47 3.05
CA LEU A 49 10.58 8.35 4.01
C LEU A 49 10.92 9.71 3.40
N GLU A 50 11.45 9.71 2.17
CA GLU A 50 11.92 10.93 1.50
C GLU A 50 10.86 11.57 0.60
N GLN A 51 9.71 10.91 0.43
CA GLN A 51 8.57 11.38 -0.39
C GLN A 51 8.98 11.75 -1.83
N LEU A 52 9.98 11.07 -2.38
CA LEU A 52 10.42 11.27 -3.75
C LEU A 52 9.37 10.67 -4.69
N GLY A 53 8.89 11.50 -5.61
CA GLY A 53 7.99 11.06 -6.66
C GLY A 53 8.63 9.95 -7.50
N LEU A 54 7.80 8.97 -7.87
CA LEU A 54 8.13 8.07 -8.98
C LEU A 54 8.18 8.91 -10.27
N SER A 55 9.03 8.51 -11.21
CA SER A 55 9.01 9.13 -12.54
C SER A 55 7.60 9.07 -13.14
N PRO A 56 7.19 10.08 -13.93
CA PRO A 56 5.91 10.05 -14.63
C PRO A 56 5.77 8.71 -15.36
N GLN A 57 4.63 8.07 -15.15
CA GLN A 57 4.34 6.81 -15.83
C GLN A 57 4.15 7.06 -17.32
N HIS A 58 4.32 6.02 -18.13
CA HIS A 58 3.96 6.10 -19.54
C HIS A 58 2.46 6.44 -19.67
N PRO A 59 2.02 7.30 -20.63
CA PRO A 59 0.62 7.72 -20.74
C PRO A 59 -0.38 6.56 -20.77
N GLU A 60 -0.01 5.44 -21.39
CA GLU A 60 -0.84 4.22 -21.42
C GLU A 60 -1.04 3.60 -20.03
N GLN A 61 0.00 3.57 -19.19
CA GLN A 61 -0.09 3.06 -17.82
C GLN A 61 -0.95 3.98 -16.96
N GLN A 62 -0.80 5.29 -17.12
CA GLN A 62 -1.63 6.28 -16.44
C GLN A 62 -3.11 6.12 -16.82
N SER A 63 -3.41 6.02 -18.11
CA SER A 63 -4.79 5.79 -18.59
C SER A 63 -5.39 4.50 -18.03
N ARG A 64 -4.60 3.41 -17.97
CA ARG A 64 -5.03 2.15 -17.34
C ARG A 64 -5.31 2.30 -15.84
N GLN A 65 -4.51 3.08 -15.12
CA GLN A 65 -4.74 3.35 -13.70
C GLN A 65 -6.01 4.18 -13.47
N GLU A 66 -6.19 5.25 -14.26
CA GLU A 66 -7.39 6.08 -14.22
C GLU A 66 -8.65 5.26 -14.51
N LEU A 67 -8.59 4.38 -15.51
CA LEU A 67 -9.68 3.47 -15.83
C LEU A 67 -9.95 2.49 -14.68
N GLY A 68 -8.89 1.97 -14.06
CA GLY A 68 -8.99 1.15 -12.85
C GLY A 68 -9.71 1.87 -11.71
N THR A 69 -9.29 3.09 -11.38
CA THR A 69 -9.92 3.92 -10.36
C THR A 69 -11.41 4.15 -10.65
N ARG A 70 -11.77 4.45 -11.90
CA ARG A 70 -13.17 4.63 -12.32
C ARG A 70 -13.98 3.35 -12.13
N PHE A 71 -13.39 2.18 -12.35
CA PHE A 71 -14.05 0.89 -12.09
C PHE A 71 -14.30 0.66 -10.60
N HIS A 72 -13.33 0.90 -9.71
CA HIS A 72 -13.56 0.79 -8.27
C HIS A 72 -14.65 1.75 -7.78
N GLN A 73 -14.65 3.01 -8.25
CA GLN A 73 -15.68 3.99 -7.93
C GLN A 73 -17.08 3.54 -8.38
N LEU A 74 -17.19 2.98 -9.59
CA LEU A 74 -18.44 2.41 -10.11
C LEU A 74 -18.96 1.28 -9.20
N MET A 75 -18.07 0.38 -8.81
CA MET A 75 -18.39 -0.73 -7.90
C MET A 75 -18.82 -0.21 -6.53
N GLN A 76 -18.09 0.74 -5.95
CA GLN A 76 -18.45 1.39 -4.68
C GLN A 76 -19.85 2.03 -4.73
N GLN A 77 -20.16 2.80 -5.77
CA GLN A 77 -21.48 3.43 -5.92
C GLN A 77 -22.60 2.39 -5.98
N ARG A 78 -22.40 1.31 -6.73
CA ARG A 78 -23.34 0.18 -6.80
C ARG A 78 -23.57 -0.42 -5.41
N GLU A 79 -22.50 -0.65 -4.67
CA GLU A 79 -22.55 -1.23 -3.32
C GLU A 79 -23.27 -0.33 -2.31
N LEU A 80 -23.25 0.98 -2.53
CA LEU A 80 -24.04 1.98 -1.77
C LEU A 80 -25.49 2.12 -2.26
N GLY A 81 -25.91 1.38 -3.29
CA GLY A 81 -27.26 1.47 -3.86
C GLY A 81 -27.52 2.75 -4.66
N LEU A 82 -26.46 3.45 -5.09
CA LEU A 82 -26.56 4.66 -5.90
C LEU A 82 -26.76 4.31 -7.38
N PRO A 83 -27.42 5.18 -8.18
CA PRO A 83 -27.58 4.96 -9.62
C PRO A 83 -26.24 4.93 -10.35
N VAL A 84 -25.99 3.87 -11.14
CA VAL A 84 -24.73 3.65 -11.86
C VAL A 84 -24.86 3.76 -13.39
N ASP A 85 -26.07 3.93 -13.91
CA ASP A 85 -26.40 3.81 -15.33
C ASP A 85 -25.66 4.81 -16.23
N ASN A 86 -25.25 5.96 -15.69
CA ASN A 86 -24.59 7.03 -16.43
C ASN A 86 -23.06 6.91 -16.50
N PHE A 87 -22.43 6.04 -15.69
CA PHE A 87 -20.97 6.06 -15.50
C PHE A 87 -20.20 5.16 -16.46
N TRP A 88 -20.78 4.02 -16.87
CA TRP A 88 -20.10 3.05 -17.73
C TRP A 88 -20.36 3.28 -19.24
N GLN A 89 -21.38 4.04 -19.62
CA GLN A 89 -21.75 4.22 -21.04
C GLN A 89 -20.74 5.07 -21.84
N THR A 90 -19.91 5.85 -21.17
CA THR A 90 -18.96 6.78 -21.82
C THR A 90 -17.62 6.12 -22.19
N ASP A 91 -17.34 4.94 -21.66
CA ASP A 91 -16.06 4.25 -21.84
C ASP A 91 -16.27 2.76 -22.18
N PRO A 92 -15.93 2.31 -23.41
CA PRO A 92 -16.17 0.93 -23.83
C PRO A 92 -15.48 -0.13 -22.97
N GLN A 93 -14.30 0.13 -22.41
CA GLN A 93 -13.60 -0.84 -21.58
C GLN A 93 -14.26 -0.94 -20.19
N LEU A 94 -14.66 0.19 -19.62
CA LEU A 94 -15.39 0.22 -18.36
C LEU A 94 -16.74 -0.51 -18.46
N ASN A 95 -17.46 -0.31 -19.57
CA ASN A 95 -18.69 -1.05 -19.88
C ASN A 95 -18.43 -2.56 -19.96
N ARG A 96 -17.38 -2.99 -20.66
CA ARG A 96 -17.01 -4.41 -20.76
C ARG A 96 -16.75 -5.02 -19.38
N TRP A 97 -15.97 -4.35 -18.53
CA TRP A 97 -15.68 -4.83 -17.17
C TRP A 97 -16.94 -4.91 -16.31
N PHE A 98 -17.81 -3.90 -16.37
CA PHE A 98 -19.05 -3.90 -15.62
C PHE A 98 -20.02 -4.98 -16.09
N ALA A 99 -20.17 -5.15 -17.41
CA ALA A 99 -20.98 -6.22 -18.00
C ALA A 99 -20.45 -7.61 -17.61
N ALA A 100 -19.12 -7.80 -17.60
CA ALA A 100 -18.50 -9.04 -17.13
C ALA A 100 -18.81 -9.30 -15.66
N PHE A 101 -18.77 -8.28 -14.81
CA PHE A 101 -19.16 -8.40 -13.39
C PHE A 101 -20.62 -8.81 -13.23
N MET A 102 -21.54 -8.19 -13.99
CA MET A 102 -22.96 -8.53 -13.93
C MET A 102 -23.26 -9.95 -14.43
N CYS A 103 -22.48 -10.44 -15.40
CA CYS A 103 -22.63 -11.80 -15.94
C CYS A 103 -22.03 -12.87 -15.02
N ALA A 104 -20.87 -12.57 -14.41
CA ALA A 104 -20.12 -13.50 -13.58
C ALA A 104 -19.69 -12.85 -12.26
N PRO A 105 -20.65 -12.52 -11.36
CA PRO A 105 -20.31 -11.98 -10.06
C PRO A 105 -19.59 -13.04 -9.22
N PRO A 106 -18.72 -12.64 -8.27
CA PRO A 106 -18.12 -13.59 -7.35
C PRO A 106 -19.20 -14.23 -6.45
N PRO A 107 -18.97 -15.42 -5.90
CA PRO A 107 -19.84 -15.96 -4.84
C PRO A 107 -19.78 -15.04 -3.62
N LEU A 108 -20.92 -14.50 -3.19
CA LEU A 108 -21.02 -13.56 -2.07
C LEU A 108 -21.69 -14.21 -0.87
N LEU A 109 -21.16 -13.95 0.32
CA LEU A 109 -21.89 -14.20 1.56
C LEU A 109 -23.09 -13.26 1.70
N GLU A 110 -24.12 -13.72 2.39
CA GLU A 110 -25.15 -12.85 2.95
C GLU A 110 -24.64 -12.24 4.26
N GLY A 111 -24.83 -10.93 4.46
CA GLY A 111 -24.33 -10.26 5.66
C GLY A 111 -24.33 -8.74 5.52
N LEU A 112 -23.74 -8.07 6.50
CA LEU A 112 -23.51 -6.63 6.48
C LEU A 112 -22.43 -6.31 5.45
N ARG A 113 -22.75 -5.46 4.48
CA ARG A 113 -21.87 -5.10 3.36
C ARG A 113 -21.32 -3.69 3.58
N GLN A 114 -20.01 -3.55 3.56
CA GLN A 114 -19.29 -2.29 3.80
C GLN A 114 -18.27 -2.08 2.68
N SER A 115 -18.50 -1.07 1.82
CA SER A 115 -17.58 -0.73 0.73
C SER A 115 -16.55 0.31 1.16
N GLU A 116 -15.34 0.24 0.58
CA GLU A 116 -14.18 1.08 0.94
C GLU A 116 -13.88 1.06 2.45
N HIS A 117 -13.98 -0.14 3.03
CA HIS A 117 -13.94 -0.30 4.47
C HIS A 117 -12.51 -0.31 4.98
N ARG A 118 -12.16 0.69 5.80
CA ARG A 118 -10.83 0.82 6.39
C ARG A 118 -10.74 0.10 7.73
N ARG A 119 -9.73 -0.77 7.87
CA ARG A 119 -9.28 -1.32 9.16
C ARG A 119 -7.86 -0.87 9.46
N THR A 120 -7.58 -0.68 10.74
CA THR A 120 -6.24 -0.35 11.24
C THR A 120 -5.90 -1.22 12.43
N LEU A 121 -4.65 -1.67 12.49
CA LEU A 121 -4.12 -2.49 13.57
C LEU A 121 -2.81 -1.89 14.06
N LEU A 122 -2.72 -1.54 15.34
CA LEU A 122 -1.42 -1.27 15.96
C LEU A 122 -0.72 -2.61 16.16
N PHE A 123 0.36 -2.83 15.42
CA PHE A 123 1.17 -4.04 15.47
C PHE A 123 2.61 -3.63 15.78
N GLU A 124 3.09 -4.04 16.96
CA GLU A 124 4.33 -3.50 17.53
C GLU A 124 4.25 -1.95 17.57
N ASN A 125 5.21 -1.26 16.95
CA ASN A 125 5.24 0.22 16.91
C ASN A 125 4.72 0.79 15.56
N TYR A 126 4.00 -0.02 14.78
CA TYR A 126 3.52 0.33 13.45
C TYR A 126 2.01 0.27 13.37
N LEU A 127 1.40 1.22 12.64
CA LEU A 127 -0.01 1.17 12.31
C LEU A 127 -0.18 0.47 10.96
N LEU A 128 -0.62 -0.78 10.98
CA LEU A 128 -0.96 -1.50 9.75
C LEU A 128 -2.33 -1.05 9.26
N VAL A 129 -2.47 -0.81 7.95
CA VAL A 129 -3.70 -0.28 7.34
C VAL A 129 -4.14 -1.16 6.17
N ALA A 130 -5.40 -1.56 6.18
CA ALA A 130 -6.08 -2.15 5.04
C ALA A 130 -7.33 -1.34 4.68
N VAL A 131 -7.59 -1.21 3.38
CA VAL A 131 -8.85 -0.71 2.84
C VAL A 131 -9.38 -1.81 1.93
N TYR A 132 -10.55 -2.33 2.29
CA TYR A 132 -11.22 -3.39 1.55
C TYR A 132 -12.19 -2.75 0.56
N ASP A 133 -12.13 -3.13 -0.72
CA ASP A 133 -13.09 -2.61 -1.71
C ASP A 133 -14.53 -2.93 -1.28
N LEU A 134 -14.73 -4.15 -0.77
CA LEU A 134 -15.95 -4.58 -0.11
C LEU A 134 -15.63 -5.61 0.99
N LEU A 135 -16.14 -5.36 2.20
CA LEU A 135 -16.16 -6.31 3.30
C LEU A 135 -17.61 -6.77 3.54
N ILE A 136 -17.80 -8.08 3.62
CA ILE A 136 -19.06 -8.70 4.02
C ILE A 136 -18.86 -9.41 5.37
N GLU A 137 -19.59 -8.98 6.39
CA GLU A 137 -19.56 -9.53 7.74
C GLU A 137 -20.87 -10.26 8.04
N ALA A 138 -20.78 -11.57 8.33
CA ALA A 138 -21.86 -12.42 8.82
C ALA A 138 -21.51 -12.93 10.24
N GLU A 139 -22.45 -13.54 10.96
CA GLU A 139 -22.22 -13.96 12.36
C GLU A 139 -21.00 -14.89 12.54
N GLN A 140 -20.77 -15.81 11.60
CA GLN A 140 -19.72 -16.84 11.73
C GLN A 140 -18.73 -16.85 10.56
N GLN A 141 -18.84 -15.90 9.63
CA GLN A 141 -17.98 -15.81 8.46
C GLN A 141 -17.78 -14.35 8.05
N ALA A 142 -16.62 -14.05 7.49
CA ALA A 142 -16.37 -12.79 6.82
C ALA A 142 -15.68 -13.01 5.47
N GLN A 143 -16.03 -12.18 4.50
CA GLN A 143 -15.47 -12.20 3.17
C GLN A 143 -14.98 -10.82 2.79
N ILE A 144 -13.69 -10.75 2.48
CA ILE A 144 -13.06 -9.58 1.88
C ILE A 144 -13.14 -9.77 0.37
N LEU A 145 -13.59 -8.75 -0.35
CA LEU A 145 -13.59 -8.71 -1.80
C LEU A 145 -12.65 -7.62 -2.29
N ASP A 146 -11.93 -7.96 -3.35
CA ASP A 146 -10.96 -7.09 -3.97
C ASP A 146 -11.05 -7.16 -5.50
N TRP A 147 -11.34 -6.02 -6.11
CA TRP A 147 -11.58 -5.86 -7.53
C TRP A 147 -10.24 -5.65 -8.24
N LYS A 148 -9.94 -6.48 -9.24
CA LYS A 148 -8.70 -6.39 -10.03
C LYS A 148 -9.01 -6.07 -11.47
N THR A 149 -8.40 -5.02 -11.98
CA THR A 149 -8.56 -4.58 -13.38
C THR A 149 -7.49 -5.14 -14.33
N TYR A 150 -6.64 -6.04 -13.84
CA TYR A 150 -5.66 -6.78 -14.63
C TYR A 150 -6.08 -8.25 -14.79
N SER A 151 -5.44 -8.95 -15.73
CA SER A 151 -5.77 -10.35 -16.01
C SER A 151 -5.49 -11.28 -14.83
N ARG A 152 -6.37 -12.27 -14.64
CA ARG A 152 -6.19 -13.31 -13.64
C ARG A 152 -4.82 -14.00 -13.79
N PRO A 153 -3.99 -14.05 -12.72
CA PRO A 153 -2.74 -14.79 -12.76
C PRO A 153 -2.97 -16.28 -13.03
N GLN A 154 -2.16 -16.88 -13.91
CA GLN A 154 -2.25 -18.31 -14.23
C GLN A 154 -1.90 -19.21 -13.04
N ASN A 155 -1.05 -18.74 -12.13
CA ASN A 155 -0.66 -19.46 -10.93
C ASN A 155 -1.23 -18.77 -9.66
N PRO A 156 -2.33 -19.29 -9.08
CA PRO A 156 -2.93 -18.78 -7.85
C PRO A 156 -1.98 -18.79 -6.64
N ALA A 157 -0.95 -19.65 -6.63
CA ALA A 157 -0.01 -19.71 -5.52
C ALA A 157 0.77 -18.40 -5.32
N TRP A 158 1.00 -17.66 -6.42
CA TRP A 158 1.66 -16.35 -6.35
C TRP A 158 0.83 -15.33 -5.58
N LEU A 159 -0.50 -15.36 -5.73
CA LEU A 159 -1.38 -14.45 -5.00
C LEU A 159 -1.28 -14.67 -3.49
N ARG A 160 -1.15 -15.91 -3.02
CA ARG A 160 -1.00 -16.20 -1.57
C ARG A 160 0.27 -15.61 -0.96
N GLN A 161 1.31 -15.41 -1.77
CA GLN A 161 2.57 -14.82 -1.31
C GLN A 161 2.54 -13.29 -1.27
N ASN A 162 1.63 -12.66 -2.03
CA ASN A 162 1.50 -11.21 -2.08
C ASN A 162 1.04 -10.65 -0.73
N TRP A 163 1.62 -9.51 -0.33
CA TRP A 163 1.28 -8.87 0.95
C TRP A 163 -0.19 -8.50 1.08
N GLN A 164 -0.89 -8.18 -0.01
CA GLN A 164 -2.31 -7.92 0.04
C GLN A 164 -3.10 -9.13 0.55
N SER A 165 -2.86 -10.32 -0.03
CA SER A 165 -3.55 -11.55 0.37
C SER A 165 -3.29 -11.96 1.80
N ARG A 166 -2.18 -11.50 2.36
CA ARG A 166 -1.72 -11.87 3.70
C ARG A 166 -2.18 -10.87 4.73
N LEU A 167 -1.92 -9.58 4.47
CA LEU A 167 -2.20 -8.48 5.38
C LEU A 167 -3.71 -8.26 5.56
N TYR A 168 -4.50 -8.38 4.50
CA TYR A 168 -5.92 -8.05 4.55
C TYR A 168 -6.70 -8.98 5.50
N PRO A 169 -6.63 -10.32 5.36
CA PRO A 169 -7.22 -11.25 6.32
C PRO A 169 -6.58 -11.14 7.71
N PHE A 170 -5.26 -10.97 7.80
CA PHE A 170 -4.54 -10.84 9.07
C PHE A 170 -5.10 -9.66 9.89
N ILE A 171 -5.21 -8.47 9.29
CA ILE A 171 -5.77 -7.30 9.98
C ILE A 171 -7.24 -7.55 10.37
N LEU A 172 -8.04 -8.19 9.51
CA LEU A 172 -9.43 -8.47 9.84
C LEU A 172 -9.53 -9.37 11.08
N VAL A 173 -8.81 -10.48 11.10
CA VAL A 173 -8.77 -11.41 12.24
C VAL A 173 -8.27 -10.72 13.51
N GLU A 174 -7.16 -9.98 13.44
CA GLU A 174 -6.58 -9.32 14.64
C GLU A 174 -7.40 -8.14 15.17
N SER A 175 -8.36 -7.63 14.39
CA SER A 175 -9.20 -6.48 14.78
C SER A 175 -10.68 -6.83 14.94
N SER A 176 -11.02 -8.11 15.00
CA SER A 176 -12.40 -8.61 15.15
C SER A 176 -12.44 -9.91 15.96
N ASP A 177 -13.63 -10.47 16.14
CA ASP A 177 -13.83 -11.74 16.85
C ASP A 177 -13.77 -12.98 15.92
N TYR A 178 -13.53 -12.78 14.62
CA TYR A 178 -13.45 -13.89 13.66
C TYR A 178 -12.19 -14.73 13.87
N GLN A 179 -12.34 -16.05 13.84
CA GLN A 179 -11.23 -16.98 13.74
C GLN A 179 -10.67 -17.01 12.31
N PRO A 180 -9.40 -17.37 12.11
CA PRO A 180 -8.77 -17.40 10.79
C PRO A 180 -9.55 -18.19 9.73
N GLU A 181 -10.14 -19.33 10.09
CA GLU A 181 -10.91 -20.20 9.20
C GLU A 181 -12.28 -19.62 8.81
N GLN A 182 -12.73 -18.60 9.52
CA GLN A 182 -13.98 -17.90 9.25
C GLN A 182 -13.81 -16.77 8.23
N VAL A 183 -12.57 -16.43 7.87
CA VAL A 183 -12.25 -15.34 6.94
C VAL A 183 -11.87 -15.90 5.57
N SER A 184 -12.31 -15.22 4.52
CA SER A 184 -11.86 -15.49 3.15
C SER A 184 -11.55 -14.20 2.40
N LEU A 185 -10.64 -14.27 1.44
CA LEU A 185 -10.36 -13.20 0.49
C LEU A 185 -10.72 -13.66 -0.92
N THR A 186 -11.62 -12.94 -1.57
CA THR A 186 -12.04 -13.20 -2.94
C THR A 186 -11.54 -12.09 -3.86
N TYR A 187 -10.68 -12.46 -4.79
CA TYR A 187 -10.34 -11.60 -5.92
C TYR A 187 -11.37 -11.77 -7.02
N TRP A 188 -11.76 -10.66 -7.65
CA TRP A 188 -12.52 -10.69 -8.91
C TRP A 188 -11.79 -9.90 -9.99
N PHE A 189 -11.56 -10.53 -11.14
CA PHE A 189 -10.71 -10.04 -12.22
C PHE A 189 -11.55 -9.56 -13.41
N ALA A 190 -11.43 -8.29 -13.75
CA ALA A 190 -12.15 -7.67 -14.86
C ALA A 190 -11.66 -8.17 -16.24
N GLU A 191 -10.38 -8.53 -16.36
CA GLU A 191 -9.75 -9.04 -17.57
C GLU A 191 -9.44 -10.54 -17.48
N ALA A 192 -10.32 -11.33 -16.86
CA ALA A 192 -10.16 -12.78 -16.84
C ALA A 192 -10.17 -13.34 -18.29
N PRO A 193 -9.26 -14.29 -18.62
CA PRO A 193 -9.31 -14.97 -19.92
C PRO A 193 -10.65 -15.67 -20.14
N GLU A 194 -11.11 -15.77 -21.40
CA GLU A 194 -12.45 -16.32 -21.76
C GLU A 194 -12.79 -17.70 -21.16
N LYS A 195 -11.79 -18.50 -20.80
CA LYS A 195 -11.96 -19.87 -20.25
C LYS A 195 -11.71 -19.96 -18.74
N ALA A 196 -11.45 -18.85 -18.06
CA ALA A 196 -11.14 -18.81 -16.64
C ALA A 196 -12.24 -18.11 -15.86
N ASP A 197 -12.48 -18.53 -14.62
CA ASP A 197 -13.43 -17.83 -13.77
C ASP A 197 -12.94 -16.42 -13.48
N HIS A 198 -13.87 -15.47 -13.45
CA HIS A 198 -13.59 -14.11 -13.02
C HIS A 198 -13.24 -14.03 -11.53
N SER A 199 -13.68 -14.98 -10.70
CA SER A 199 -13.41 -14.99 -9.27
C SER A 199 -12.39 -16.05 -8.83
N LEU A 200 -11.59 -15.72 -7.82
CA LEU A 200 -10.72 -16.64 -7.09
C LEU A 200 -10.84 -16.36 -5.59
N THR A 201 -11.38 -17.34 -4.85
CA THR A 201 -11.46 -17.27 -3.39
C THR A 201 -10.29 -18.00 -2.74
N LEU A 202 -9.63 -17.32 -1.81
CA LEU A 202 -8.58 -17.84 -0.96
C LEU A 202 -9.15 -17.99 0.46
N PRO A 203 -9.43 -19.22 0.93
CA PRO A 203 -9.79 -19.43 2.32
C PRO A 203 -8.58 -19.08 3.20
N TYR A 204 -8.84 -18.37 4.29
CA TYR A 204 -7.83 -18.11 5.30
C TYR A 204 -7.81 -19.22 6.34
N GLY A 205 -6.80 -19.23 7.19
CA GLY A 205 -6.62 -20.31 8.16
C GLY A 205 -5.45 -20.06 9.10
N PRO A 206 -5.35 -20.86 10.16
CA PRO A 206 -4.52 -20.55 11.34
C PRO A 206 -3.03 -20.67 11.01
N VAL A 207 -2.67 -21.62 10.15
CA VAL A 207 -1.30 -21.78 9.65
C VAL A 207 -0.86 -20.57 8.85
N TRP A 208 -1.72 -20.07 7.96
CA TRP A 208 -1.41 -18.90 7.14
C TRP A 208 -1.38 -17.60 7.98
N HIS A 209 -2.25 -17.53 9.00
CA HIS A 209 -2.25 -16.46 10.00
C HIS A 209 -0.93 -16.35 10.75
N GLU A 210 -0.47 -17.47 11.30
CA GLU A 210 0.77 -17.50 12.08
C GLU A 210 2.01 -17.24 11.21
N GLN A 211 2.05 -17.80 9.99
CA GLN A 211 3.11 -17.47 9.02
C GLN A 211 3.13 -15.98 8.67
N THR A 212 1.95 -15.37 8.52
CA THR A 212 1.84 -13.94 8.26
C THR A 212 2.35 -13.12 9.44
N ARG A 213 2.01 -13.48 10.67
CA ARG A 213 2.54 -12.83 11.88
C ARG A 213 4.06 -12.89 11.93
N GLN A 214 4.64 -14.07 11.75
CA GLN A 214 6.09 -14.27 11.85
C GLN A 214 6.87 -13.45 10.82
N GLU A 215 6.40 -13.46 9.57
CA GLU A 215 7.04 -12.68 8.52
C GLU A 215 6.83 -11.17 8.68
N LEU A 216 5.68 -10.72 9.21
CA LEU A 216 5.47 -9.32 9.57
C LEU A 216 6.45 -8.87 10.65
N THR A 217 6.54 -9.62 11.76
CA THR A 217 7.49 -9.32 12.84
C THR A 217 8.93 -9.31 12.34
N LEU A 218 9.33 -10.26 11.49
CA LEU A 218 10.68 -10.26 10.91
C LEU A 218 10.93 -9.01 10.05
N LEU A 219 10.00 -8.67 9.15
CA LEU A 219 10.14 -7.53 8.26
C LEU A 219 10.15 -6.20 9.02
N LEU A 220 9.32 -6.05 10.05
CA LEU A 220 9.26 -4.85 10.88
C LEU A 220 10.48 -4.71 11.80
N SER A 221 11.02 -5.83 12.29
CA SER A 221 12.32 -5.83 12.99
C SER A 221 13.46 -5.38 12.08
N GLN A 222 13.49 -5.82 10.83
CA GLN A 222 14.45 -5.33 9.83
C GLN A 222 14.27 -3.84 9.55
N LEU A 223 13.02 -3.38 9.44
CA LEU A 223 12.71 -1.95 9.26
C LEU A 223 13.22 -1.11 10.43
N ASN A 224 13.03 -1.56 11.68
CA ASN A 224 13.56 -0.88 12.86
C ASN A 224 15.08 -0.68 12.77
N GLN A 225 15.82 -1.74 12.44
CA GLN A 225 17.28 -1.68 12.29
C GLN A 225 17.71 -0.73 11.17
N TRP A 226 17.00 -0.73 10.04
CA TRP A 226 17.28 0.21 8.94
C TRP A 226 16.95 1.65 9.31
N LEU A 227 15.86 1.89 10.03
CA LEU A 227 15.50 3.23 10.50
C LEU A 227 16.52 3.78 11.51
N GLU A 228 17.03 2.95 12.43
CA GLU A 228 18.09 3.33 13.37
C GLU A 228 19.37 3.76 12.64
N ARG A 229 19.82 2.95 11.68
CA ARG A 229 20.99 3.26 10.84
C ARG A 229 20.76 4.50 9.98
N TYR A 230 19.57 4.66 9.43
CA TYR A 230 19.21 5.85 8.64
C TYR A 230 19.22 7.14 9.45
N ARG A 231 18.78 7.10 10.71
CA ARG A 231 18.92 8.23 11.64
C ARG A 231 20.38 8.56 11.95
N ALA A 232 21.28 7.59 11.85
CA ALA A 232 22.72 7.77 11.96
C ALA A 232 23.40 8.21 10.64
N GLY A 233 22.63 8.43 9.56
CA GLY A 233 23.12 8.87 8.26
C GLY A 233 23.43 7.75 7.27
N GLU A 234 23.07 6.50 7.59
CA GLU A 234 23.28 5.35 6.71
C GLU A 234 22.04 4.98 5.91
N ASP A 235 22.18 4.97 4.59
CA ASP A 235 21.14 4.61 3.66
C ASP A 235 20.64 3.15 3.78
N PHE A 236 19.36 2.91 3.48
CA PHE A 236 18.78 1.58 3.42
C PHE A 236 19.50 0.70 2.39
N PRO A 237 19.59 -0.62 2.61
CA PRO A 237 20.34 -1.49 1.71
C PRO A 237 19.73 -1.51 0.32
N GLN A 238 20.61 -1.50 -0.69
CA GLN A 238 20.23 -1.75 -2.07
C GLN A 238 20.18 -3.25 -2.35
N ILE A 239 19.27 -3.67 -3.23
CA ILE A 239 19.21 -5.06 -3.70
C ILE A 239 20.39 -5.41 -4.62
N ASP A 240 20.66 -6.71 -4.78
CA ASP A 240 21.76 -7.20 -5.63
C ASP A 240 21.62 -6.71 -7.08
N ARG A 241 22.74 -6.32 -7.70
CA ARG A 241 22.81 -5.98 -9.14
C ARG A 241 22.41 -7.18 -10.00
N ALA A 242 22.77 -8.40 -9.58
CA ALA A 242 22.48 -9.62 -10.32
C ALA A 242 20.97 -9.95 -10.39
N ALA A 243 20.14 -9.37 -9.52
CA ALA A 243 18.70 -9.61 -9.54
C ALA A 243 18.00 -9.01 -10.78
N GLY A 244 18.64 -8.10 -11.51
CA GLY A 244 18.08 -7.49 -12.73
C GLY A 244 16.84 -6.61 -12.52
N GLN A 245 16.47 -6.34 -11.26
CA GLN A 245 15.26 -5.58 -10.89
C GLN A 245 15.44 -4.06 -10.98
N CYS A 246 16.67 -3.55 -10.97
CA CYS A 246 16.95 -2.11 -11.08
C CYS A 246 17.08 -1.65 -12.54
N VAL A 247 17.85 -2.38 -13.34
CA VAL A 247 18.11 -2.14 -14.76
C VAL A 247 18.19 -3.49 -15.45
N GLY A 248 17.32 -3.72 -16.43
CA GLY A 248 17.26 -4.95 -17.20
C GLY A 248 16.36 -4.80 -18.42
N PRO A 249 16.29 -5.81 -19.31
CA PRO A 249 15.51 -5.75 -20.54
C PRO A 249 14.02 -5.45 -20.34
N ALA A 250 13.49 -5.81 -19.16
CA ALA A 250 12.09 -5.62 -18.77
C ALA A 250 11.92 -4.76 -17.52
N SER A 251 12.96 -4.05 -17.06
CA SER A 251 12.92 -3.29 -15.81
C SER A 251 13.79 -2.04 -15.87
N GLN A 252 13.18 -0.89 -15.62
CA GLN A 252 13.88 0.39 -15.48
C GLN A 252 13.35 1.11 -14.24
N CYS A 253 14.09 1.00 -13.14
CA CYS A 253 13.72 1.66 -11.89
C CYS A 253 13.94 3.18 -12.00
N SER A 254 12.94 3.98 -11.62
CA SER A 254 13.01 5.45 -11.58
C SER A 254 14.15 5.99 -10.71
N PHE A 255 14.59 5.21 -9.73
CA PHE A 255 15.67 5.57 -8.82
C PHE A 255 17.01 4.92 -9.19
N ALA A 256 17.13 4.26 -10.34
CA ALA A 256 18.37 3.58 -10.73
C ALA A 256 19.59 4.52 -10.76
N ILE A 257 19.41 5.77 -11.17
CA ILE A 257 20.48 6.81 -11.12
C ILE A 257 20.89 7.09 -9.67
N ARG A 258 19.92 7.28 -8.76
CA ARG A 258 20.18 7.54 -7.32
C ARG A 258 20.81 6.36 -6.59
N CYS A 259 20.70 5.17 -7.15
CA CYS A 259 21.32 3.95 -6.65
C CYS A 259 22.64 3.62 -7.38
N ASP A 260 23.15 4.53 -8.23
CA ASP A 260 24.35 4.31 -9.05
C ASP A 260 24.30 3.01 -9.88
N ARG A 261 23.12 2.70 -10.42
CA ARG A 261 22.83 1.51 -11.23
C ARG A 261 22.85 1.76 -12.73
N LEU A 262 22.86 3.02 -13.14
CA LEU A 262 23.01 3.42 -14.54
C LEU A 262 24.39 4.05 -14.72
N ASP A 263 25.16 3.55 -15.68
CA ASP A 263 26.40 4.21 -16.10
C ASP A 263 26.05 5.56 -16.75
N THR A 264 26.39 6.65 -16.08
CA THR A 264 26.22 8.02 -16.56
C THR A 264 27.20 8.40 -17.67
N THR A 265 28.07 7.50 -18.11
CA THR A 265 29.09 7.74 -19.14
C THR A 265 28.54 7.69 -20.58
N ALA A 266 27.27 7.35 -20.78
CA ALA A 266 26.63 7.25 -22.10
C ALA A 266 25.47 8.23 -22.32
N ARG A 267 25.47 9.40 -21.65
CA ARG A 267 24.68 10.54 -22.08
C ARG A 267 25.61 11.68 -22.44
N ASP A 268 25.73 11.94 -23.74
CA ASP A 268 26.01 13.28 -24.26
C ASP A 268 24.90 14.22 -23.74
N LEU A 269 25.04 14.68 -22.50
CA LEU A 269 24.38 15.89 -22.04
C LEU A 269 25.21 17.05 -22.58
N ASN A 270 25.14 17.26 -23.89
CA ASN A 270 25.38 18.58 -24.43
C ASN A 270 24.05 19.32 -24.22
N PRO A 271 23.90 20.16 -23.19
CA PRO A 271 22.72 21.00 -23.11
C PRO A 271 22.65 21.82 -24.42
N PRO A 272 21.47 21.91 -25.08
CA PRO A 272 21.33 22.80 -26.22
C PRO A 272 21.78 24.20 -25.79
N GLY A 273 22.59 24.86 -26.63
CA GLY A 273 23.02 26.21 -26.34
C GLY A 273 21.79 27.09 -26.20
N LEU A 274 21.85 28.14 -25.39
CA LEU A 274 20.76 29.13 -25.23
C LEU A 274 20.23 29.68 -26.58
N ALA A 275 21.01 29.57 -27.66
CA ALA A 275 20.62 29.94 -29.02
C ALA A 275 19.67 28.94 -29.73
N ASP A 276 19.50 27.73 -29.21
CA ASP A 276 18.73 26.64 -29.83
C ASP A 276 17.32 26.47 -29.24
N ILE A 277 16.91 27.36 -28.33
CA ILE A 277 15.56 27.37 -27.75
C ILE A 277 14.69 28.31 -28.60
N PRO A 278 13.76 27.80 -29.43
CA PRO A 278 12.86 28.66 -30.19
C PRO A 278 11.90 29.39 -29.23
N GLU A 279 11.90 30.73 -29.30
CA GLU A 279 10.92 31.56 -28.60
C GLU A 279 9.51 31.28 -29.14
N LEU A 280 8.57 30.97 -28.25
CA LEU A 280 7.16 30.84 -28.59
C LEU A 280 6.58 32.23 -28.89
N PRO A 281 5.89 32.44 -30.02
CA PRO A 281 5.23 33.70 -30.29
C PRO A 281 4.08 33.92 -29.30
N LEU A 282 3.99 35.14 -28.76
CA LEU A 282 2.90 35.63 -27.91
C LEU A 282 1.53 35.56 -28.59
#